data_AF-A0A2C9M1I3-F1
#
_entry.id   AF-A0A2C9M1I3-F1
#
_cell.length_a   1.000
_cell.length_b   1.000
_cell.length_c   1.000
_cell.angle_alpha   90.00
_cell.angle_beta   90.00
_cell.angle_gamma   90.00
#
_symmetry.space_group_name_H-M   'P 1'
#
loop_
_entity.id
_entity.type
_entity.pdbx_description
1 polymer ?
#
loop_
_entity_poly.entity_id
_entity_poly.type
_entity_poly.pdbx_seq_one_letter_code
_entity_poly.pdbx_strand_id
1 'polypeptide(L)'
;VEELGRVITNICNVVPGGVVCFFPSYDYENLIYTYWEKNGTIGKIETKKKVFREPKKSGFVEQVLLEYSNCIKRCSSWQGSRTGALLMSVVGGKMSEGINFSDDMGRCVMMIGLPYPNINSPELKEKMAYLNSTF
;
A
#
# COMPACT_ATOMS: atom_id res chain seq x y z
N VAL A 1 -3.51 -15.18 2.10
CA VAL A 1 -2.34 -14.46 1.52
C VAL A 1 -2.20 -14.71 0.02
N GLU A 2 -2.33 -15.96 -0.45
CA GLU A 2 -2.29 -16.27 -1.89
C GLU A 2 -3.40 -15.59 -2.69
N GLU A 3 -4.65 -15.72 -2.25
CA GLU A 3 -5.79 -15.08 -2.94
C GLU A 3 -5.65 -13.55 -3.02
N LEU A 4 -5.14 -12.92 -1.95
CA LEU A 4 -4.85 -11.49 -1.97
C LEU A 4 -3.81 -11.16 -3.06
N GLY A 5 -2.76 -11.97 -3.19
CA GLY A 5 -1.74 -11.80 -4.23
C GLY A 5 -2.33 -11.92 -5.64
N ARG A 6 -3.27 -12.87 -5.85
CA ARG A 6 -3.99 -13.03 -7.13
C ARG A 6 -4.87 -11.82 -7.44
N VAL A 7 -5.63 -11.33 -6.46
CA VAL A 7 -6.47 -10.14 -6.60
C VAL A 7 -5.62 -8.92 -6.96
N ILE A 8 -4.55 -8.65 -6.24
CA ILE A 8 -3.67 -7.51 -6.52
C ILE A 8 -3.02 -7.66 -7.90
N THR A 9 -2.55 -8.86 -8.27
CA THR A 9 -1.97 -9.10 -9.60
C THR A 9 -2.99 -8.79 -10.71
N ASN A 10 -4.23 -9.25 -10.56
CA ASN A 10 -5.30 -8.99 -11.53
C ASN A 10 -5.62 -7.49 -11.63
N ILE A 11 -5.67 -6.77 -10.50
CA ILE A 11 -5.89 -5.33 -10.48
C ILE A 11 -4.72 -4.60 -11.16
N CYS A 12 -3.47 -4.96 -10.85
CA CYS A 12 -2.27 -4.40 -11.47
C CYS A 12 -2.21 -4.62 -13.00
N ASN A 13 -2.86 -5.67 -13.52
CA ASN A 13 -2.95 -5.92 -14.95
C ASN A 13 -3.91 -4.98 -15.68
N VAL A 14 -4.95 -4.47 -14.99
CA VAL A 14 -6.03 -3.68 -15.60
C VAL A 14 -5.88 -2.19 -15.32
N VAL A 15 -5.48 -1.81 -14.11
CA VAL A 15 -5.40 -0.41 -13.70
C VAL A 15 -4.14 0.24 -14.28
N PRO A 16 -4.22 1.31 -15.09
CA PRO A 16 -3.05 2.08 -15.52
C PRO A 16 -2.52 2.97 -14.39
N GLY A 17 -1.29 3.45 -14.52
CA GLY A 17 -0.69 4.37 -13.55
C GLY A 17 -0.44 3.74 -12.18
N GLY A 18 -0.72 4.50 -11.14
CA GLY A 18 -0.45 4.19 -9.75
C GLY A 18 -1.54 3.39 -9.06
N VAL A 19 -1.12 2.33 -8.37
CA VAL A 19 -1.95 1.52 -7.47
C VAL A 19 -1.37 1.66 -6.06
N VAL A 20 -2.19 1.99 -5.07
CA VAL A 20 -1.75 2.13 -3.67
C VAL A 20 -2.48 1.11 -2.81
N CYS A 21 -1.73 0.29 -2.08
CA CYS A 21 -2.26 -0.69 -1.14
C CYS A 21 -1.94 -0.27 0.28
N PHE A 22 -2.97 -0.03 1.09
CA PHE A 22 -2.80 0.26 2.51
C PHE A 22 -3.02 -0.99 3.35
N PHE A 23 -1.96 -1.38 4.06
CA PHE A 23 -1.94 -2.51 4.99
C PHE A 23 -2.19 -2.03 6.43
N PRO A 24 -2.69 -2.90 7.33
CA PRO A 24 -3.05 -2.52 8.69
C PRO A 24 -1.84 -2.29 9.59
N SER A 25 -0.67 -2.85 9.26
CA SER A 25 0.58 -2.63 10.00
C SER A 25 1.81 -2.94 9.14
N TYR A 26 2.97 -2.40 9.54
CA TYR A 26 4.25 -2.70 8.89
C TYR A 26 4.63 -4.18 9.00
N ASP A 27 4.27 -4.84 10.10
CA ASP A 27 4.59 -6.25 10.29
C ASP A 27 3.75 -7.13 9.36
N TYR A 28 2.47 -6.80 9.18
CA TYR A 28 1.61 -7.51 8.25
C TYR A 28 2.02 -7.25 6.80
N GLU A 29 2.31 -6.00 6.42
CA GLU A 29 2.87 -5.67 5.10
C GLU A 29 4.14 -6.46 4.82
N ASN A 30 5.07 -6.55 5.79
CA ASN A 30 6.31 -7.28 5.63
C ASN A 30 6.12 -8.80 5.53
N LEU A 31 5.18 -9.36 6.28
CA LEU A 31 4.80 -10.77 6.20
C LEU A 31 4.26 -11.10 4.81
N ILE A 32 3.38 -10.25 4.27
CA ILE A 32 2.80 -10.41 2.94
C ILE A 32 3.89 -10.29 1.87
N TYR A 33 4.70 -9.24 1.91
CA TYR A 33 5.77 -9.01 0.93
C TYR A 33 6.76 -10.18 0.89
N THR A 34 7.27 -10.61 2.05
CA THR A 34 8.24 -11.72 2.14
C THR A 34 7.67 -13.01 1.56
N TYR A 35 6.40 -13.30 1.85
CA TYR A 35 5.72 -14.47 1.32
C TYR A 35 5.53 -14.38 -0.21
N TRP A 36 5.16 -13.21 -0.74
CA TRP A 36 4.99 -12.98 -2.18
C TRP A 36 6.30 -12.94 -2.96
N GLU A 37 7.39 -12.52 -2.33
CA GLU A 37 8.72 -12.58 -2.92
C GLU A 37 9.15 -14.04 -3.05
N LYS A 38 9.03 -14.82 -1.96
CA LYS A 38 9.38 -16.24 -1.94
C LYS A 38 8.59 -17.09 -2.94
N ASN A 39 7.30 -16.81 -3.13
CA ASN A 39 6.44 -17.59 -4.02
C ASN A 39 6.37 -17.03 -5.47
N GLY A 40 7.14 -15.98 -5.78
CA GLY A 40 7.20 -15.37 -7.11
C GLY A 40 6.01 -14.46 -7.49
N THR A 41 5.10 -14.15 -6.56
CA THR A 41 3.98 -13.22 -6.81
C THR A 41 4.48 -11.80 -7.08
N ILE A 42 5.51 -11.33 -6.37
CA ILE A 42 6.11 -10.01 -6.65
C ILE A 42 6.60 -9.95 -8.10
N GLY A 43 7.32 -10.97 -8.57
CA GLY A 43 7.79 -11.03 -9.96
C GLY A 43 6.65 -10.95 -10.98
N LYS A 44 5.50 -11.58 -10.71
CA LYS A 44 4.30 -11.47 -11.57
C LYS A 44 3.75 -10.04 -11.59
N ILE A 45 3.67 -9.37 -10.44
CA ILE A 45 3.24 -7.97 -10.36
C ILE A 45 4.23 -7.07 -11.12
N GLU A 46 5.53 -7.29 -10.97
CA GLU A 46 6.61 -6.51 -11.60
C GLU A 46 6.66 -6.57 -13.13
N THR A 47 5.95 -7.52 -13.74
CA THR A 47 5.72 -7.54 -15.19
C THR A 47 4.92 -6.33 -15.68
N LYS A 48 4.03 -5.79 -14.83
CA LYS A 48 3.15 -4.65 -15.13
C LYS A 48 3.42 -3.42 -14.27
N LYS A 49 3.77 -3.60 -12.99
CA LYS A 49 3.90 -2.52 -12.01
C LYS A 49 5.20 -2.63 -11.24
N LYS A 50 6.04 -1.60 -11.24
CA LYS A 50 7.17 -1.55 -10.30
C LYS A 50 6.64 -1.47 -8.87
N VAL A 51 7.13 -2.32 -7.98
CA VAL A 51 6.70 -2.34 -6.57
C VAL A 51 7.56 -1.39 -5.74
N PHE A 52 6.91 -0.55 -4.96
CA PHE A 52 7.49 0.34 -3.96
C PHE A 52 6.91 0.00 -2.60
N ARG A 53 7.71 0.16 -1.56
CA ARG A 53 7.29 -0.06 -0.17
C ARG A 53 7.54 1.19 0.63
N GLU A 54 6.63 1.51 1.54
CA GLU A 54 6.79 2.60 2.47
C GLU A 54 8.01 2.37 3.39
N PRO A 55 8.95 3.31 3.48
CA PRO A 55 10.11 3.18 4.35
C PRO A 55 9.73 3.38 5.82
N LYS A 56 10.25 2.53 6.72
CA LYS A 56 10.06 2.69 8.17
C LYS A 56 10.68 4.00 8.70
N LYS A 57 11.73 4.53 8.05
CA LYS A 57 12.41 5.78 8.42
C LYS A 57 11.81 6.96 7.66
N SER A 58 11.50 8.05 8.37
CA SER A 58 10.80 9.22 7.81
C SER A 58 11.60 9.93 6.73
N GLY A 59 12.93 10.00 6.87
CA GLY A 59 13.80 10.71 5.92
C GLY A 59 13.79 10.17 4.48
N PHE A 60 13.24 8.97 4.22
CA PHE A 60 13.20 8.38 2.88
C PHE A 60 11.81 8.43 2.23
N VAL A 61 10.79 8.92 2.95
CA VAL A 61 9.40 8.91 2.47
C VAL A 61 9.25 9.73 1.19
N GLU A 62 9.76 10.96 1.18
CA GLU A 62 9.71 11.85 0.02
C GLU A 62 10.46 11.28 -1.18
N GLN A 63 11.63 10.66 -0.94
CA GLN A 63 12.41 10.04 -2.00
C GLN A 63 11.64 8.91 -2.67
N VAL A 64 11.06 7.99 -1.88
CA VAL A 64 10.27 6.87 -2.42
C VAL A 64 9.05 7.38 -3.19
N LEU A 65 8.37 8.41 -2.69
CA LEU A 65 7.22 9.00 -3.37
C LEU A 65 7.61 9.66 -4.69
N LEU A 66 8.75 10.36 -4.72
CA LEU A 66 9.30 10.97 -5.94
C LEU A 66 9.67 9.90 -6.97
N GLU A 67 10.33 8.82 -6.55
CA GLU A 67 10.67 7.69 -7.42
C GLU A 67 9.41 6.98 -7.96
N TYR A 68 8.39 6.82 -7.13
CA TYR A 68 7.08 6.29 -7.51
C TYR A 68 6.40 7.16 -8.57
N SER A 69 6.31 8.47 -8.35
CA SER A 69 5.74 9.44 -9.30
C SER A 69 6.49 9.42 -10.64
N ASN A 70 7.82 9.47 -10.59
CA ASN A 70 8.66 9.42 -11.79
C ASN A 70 8.52 8.10 -12.56
N CYS A 71 8.36 6.97 -11.86
CA CYS A 71 8.10 5.68 -12.48
C CYS A 71 6.79 5.71 -13.29
N ILE A 72 5.72 6.28 -12.71
CA ILE A 72 4.42 6.38 -13.37
C ILE A 72 4.50 7.27 -14.61
N LYS A 73 5.11 8.45 -14.51
CA LYS A 73 5.28 9.38 -15.65
C LYS A 73 6.09 8.79 -16.80
N ARG A 74 7.08 7.95 -16.50
CA ARG A 74 7.84 7.22 -17.53
C ARG A 74 7.00 6.14 -18.20
N CYS A 75 6.13 5.47 -17.46
CA CYS A 75 5.26 4.43 -18.00
C CYS A 75 4.12 5.00 -18.86
N SER A 76 3.65 6.23 -18.59
CA SER A 76 2.61 6.87 -19.41
C SER A 76 3.13 7.38 -20.76
N SER A 77 4.43 7.63 -20.88
CA SER A 77 5.06 8.13 -22.11
C SER A 77 5.65 7.02 -23.00
N TRP A 78 5.91 5.84 -22.45
CA TRP A 78 6.51 4.70 -23.17
C TRP A 78 5.51 3.57 -23.35
N GLN A 79 5.38 3.05 -24.58
CA GLN A 79 4.64 1.82 -24.91
C GLN A 79 5.39 0.53 -24.46
N GLY A 80 5.93 0.54 -23.25
CA GLY A 80 6.56 -0.63 -22.63
C GLY A 80 5.53 -1.60 -22.04
N SER A 81 5.97 -2.77 -21.57
CA SER A 81 5.08 -3.74 -20.91
C SER A 81 4.57 -3.25 -19.54
N ARG A 82 5.32 -2.35 -18.88
CA ARG A 82 5.01 -1.78 -17.58
C ARG A 82 4.10 -0.58 -17.73
N THR A 83 2.98 -0.60 -17.01
CA THR A 83 1.90 0.39 -17.13
C THR A 83 1.82 1.32 -15.91
N GLY A 84 2.79 1.25 -15.00
CA GLY A 84 2.89 2.14 -13.83
C GLY A 84 3.57 1.50 -12.63
N ALA A 85 3.08 1.79 -11.42
CA ALA A 85 3.69 1.37 -10.17
C ALA A 85 2.65 0.94 -9.12
N LEU A 86 3.08 0.08 -8.20
CA LEU A 86 2.35 -0.34 -7.01
C LEU A 86 3.08 0.20 -5.77
N LEU A 87 2.38 0.89 -4.89
CA LEU A 87 2.90 1.35 -3.60
C LEU A 87 2.24 0.54 -2.47
N MET A 88 3.04 -0.17 -1.69
CA MET A 88 2.63 -0.84 -0.45
C MET A 88 2.89 0.10 0.72
N SER A 89 1.82 0.63 1.32
CA SER A 89 1.83 1.59 2.43
C SER A 89 1.05 1.07 3.63
N VAL A 90 1.17 1.74 4.78
CA VAL A 90 0.48 1.36 6.02
C VAL A 90 -0.54 2.43 6.41
N VAL A 91 -1.72 1.99 6.87
CA VAL A 91 -2.75 2.91 7.41
C VAL A 91 -2.25 3.55 8.70
N GLY A 92 -2.39 4.87 8.84
CA GLY A 92 -1.79 5.64 9.93
C GLY A 92 -0.26 5.69 9.85
N GLY A 93 0.31 5.22 8.74
CA GLY A 93 1.72 5.36 8.41
C GLY A 93 2.06 6.75 7.90
N LYS A 94 3.33 6.95 7.59
CA LYS A 94 3.87 8.25 7.19
C LYS A 94 3.37 8.70 5.83
N MET A 95 2.98 7.74 4.99
CA MET A 95 2.43 8.00 3.67
C MET A 95 0.90 8.08 3.63
N SER A 96 0.20 7.73 4.71
CA SER A 96 -1.27 7.77 4.72
C SER A 96 -1.86 9.13 5.09
N GLU A 97 -1.04 10.05 5.60
CA GLU A 97 -1.47 11.39 6.01
C GLU A 97 -0.66 12.45 5.27
N GLY A 98 -1.33 13.51 4.79
CA GLY A 98 -0.68 14.68 4.17
C GLY A 98 -0.13 14.47 2.74
N ILE A 99 -0.15 13.26 2.19
CA ILE A 99 0.26 13.00 0.80
C ILE A 99 -0.93 13.16 -0.15
N ASN A 100 -0.75 13.98 -1.18
CA ASN A 100 -1.71 14.11 -2.27
C ASN A 100 -1.27 13.24 -3.47
N PHE A 101 -2.04 12.19 -3.77
CA PHE A 101 -1.85 11.39 -4.98
C PHE A 101 -2.56 12.07 -6.16
N SER A 102 -1.88 13.00 -6.84
CA SER A 102 -2.45 13.69 -8.00
C SER A 102 -2.44 12.84 -9.28
N ASP A 103 -3.40 13.09 -10.17
CA ASP A 103 -3.49 12.54 -11.52
C ASP A 103 -3.40 11.00 -11.59
N ASP A 104 -2.29 10.49 -12.13
CA ASP A 104 -2.02 9.08 -12.32
C ASP A 104 -1.41 8.40 -11.08
N MET A 105 -1.10 9.12 -10.01
CA MET A 105 -0.43 8.55 -8.84
C MET A 105 -1.32 7.64 -7.98
N GLY A 106 -2.65 7.72 -8.13
CA GLY A 106 -3.60 6.99 -7.30
C GLY A 106 -4.84 6.49 -8.06
N ARG A 107 -4.65 5.94 -9.26
CA ARG A 107 -5.76 5.44 -10.12
C ARG A 107 -6.56 4.31 -9.45
N CYS A 108 -5.95 3.58 -8.53
CA CYS A 108 -6.64 2.65 -7.64
C CYS A 108 -6.02 2.70 -6.25
N VAL A 109 -6.87 2.76 -5.23
CA VAL A 109 -6.49 2.62 -3.82
C VAL A 109 -7.19 1.38 -3.26
N MET A 110 -6.41 0.48 -2.68
CA MET A 110 -6.88 -0.75 -2.06
C MET A 110 -6.61 -0.71 -0.56
N MET A 111 -7.65 -0.92 0.24
CA MET A 111 -7.53 -1.11 1.68
C MET A 111 -7.46 -2.61 1.96
N ILE A 112 -6.34 -3.07 2.53
CA ILE A 112 -6.12 -4.48 2.83
C ILE A 112 -6.59 -4.76 4.25
N GLY A 113 -7.77 -5.37 4.37
CA GLY A 113 -8.43 -5.56 5.66
C GLY A 113 -8.95 -4.24 6.24
N LEU A 114 -9.39 -4.30 7.49
CA LEU A 114 -9.87 -3.13 8.22
C LEU A 114 -8.81 -2.71 9.25
N PRO A 115 -8.41 -1.43 9.29
CA PRO A 115 -7.46 -0.91 10.26
C PRO A 115 -8.13 -0.75 11.62
N TYR A 116 -8.31 -1.87 12.33
CA TYR A 116 -8.83 -1.83 13.69
C TYR A 116 -7.77 -1.33 14.67
N PRO A 117 -8.15 -0.44 15.61
CA PRO A 117 -7.24 -0.06 16.69
C PRO A 117 -6.91 -1.28 17.55
N ASN A 118 -5.75 -1.24 18.20
CA ASN A 118 -5.34 -2.32 19.09
C ASN A 118 -6.32 -2.44 20.28
N ILE A 119 -7.07 -3.55 20.32
CA ILE A 119 -8.04 -3.83 21.40
C ILE A 119 -7.41 -3.89 22.79
N ASN A 120 -6.09 -4.11 22.85
CA ASN A 120 -5.35 -4.17 24.10
C ASN A 120 -4.85 -2.81 24.58
N SER A 121 -5.03 -1.72 23.81
CA SER A 121 -4.56 -0.40 24.25
C SER A 121 -5.37 0.07 25.48
N PRO A 122 -4.71 0.53 26.55
CA PRO A 122 -5.39 1.05 27.73
C PRO A 122 -6.37 2.17 27.38
N GLU A 123 -5.98 3.07 26.46
CA GLU A 123 -6.79 4.21 26.04
C GLU A 123 -8.10 3.76 25.39
N LEU A 124 -8.08 2.70 24.56
CA LEU A 124 -9.28 2.19 23.92
C LEU A 124 -10.19 1.49 24.93
N LYS A 125 -9.61 0.75 25.88
CA LYS A 125 -10.38 0.08 26.95
C LYS A 125 -11.09 1.10 27.83
N GLU A 126 -10.39 2.13 28.29
CA GLU A 126 -10.99 3.20 29.10
C GLU A 126 -12.06 3.97 28.32
N LYS A 127 -11.81 4.29 27.05
CA LYS A 127 -12.81 4.95 26.21
C LYS A 127 -14.06 4.09 26.00
N MET A 128 -13.89 2.79 25.75
CA MET A 128 -15.01 1.85 25.64
C MET A 128 -15.78 1.74 26.96
N ALA A 129 -15.08 1.63 28.10
CA ALA A 129 -15.71 1.56 29.41
C ALA A 129 -16.56 2.80 29.70
N TYR A 130 -16.02 3.99 29.43
CA TYR A 130 -16.75 5.26 29.58
C TYR A 130 -17.97 5.34 28.66
N LEU A 131 -17.85 4.97 27.39
CA LEU A 131 -18.97 5.01 26.45
C LEU A 131 -20.07 4.02 26.86
N ASN A 132 -19.71 2.81 27.26
CA ASN A 132 -20.65 1.78 27.70
C ASN A 132 -21.33 2.11 29.05
N SER A 133 -20.71 2.94 29.90
CA SER A 133 -21.35 3.40 31.14
C SER A 133 -22.25 4.61 30.94
N THR A 134 -22.09 5.34 29.83
CA THR A 134 -22.74 6.64 29.59
C THR A 134 -23.91 6.53 28.61
N PHE A 135 -23.90 5.54 27.72
CA PHE A 135 -24.93 5.29 26.70
C PHE A 135 -25.43 3.86 26.79
#